data_AF-A0A452Y6L2-F1
#
_entry.id   AF-A0A452Y6L2-F1
#
_cell.length_a   1.000
_cell.length_b   1.000
_cell.length_c   1.000
_cell.angle_alpha   90.00
_cell.angle_beta   90.00
_cell.angle_gamma   90.00
#
_symmetry.space_group_name_H-M   'P 1'
#
loop_
_entity.id
_entity.type
_entity.pdbx_description
1 polymer ?
#
loop_
_entity_poly.entity_id
_entity_poly.type
_entity_poly.pdbx_seq_one_letter_code
_entity_poly.pdbx_strand_id
1 'polypeptide(L)'
;MKYGLLIRAGFWFNSTSLRDWPLLMCCLSLPAFPLGAFSVEQLAFRNVITDAVATCLHIILTTAEIVYPVLVILMCDSAVVSGFLLMFIACIVWLKLVSFAHTNHDIRQLTISGKKVDNAPSTADMDNLQAPTLGSLIYFMMAPTLCYQPSYPRTENVRKGWLIRQIILYLIFTGIQGFIIEQYINPIVVNSQHPLKGGLLNAVETVLRLSLPNVYLWLCMFYCFFHLWLNILAEILRFGDREFYKDWWNAKTIDEYWRKWNMPVHKWIVRHIYFPCMRSGISKEVAVFVSFFVSAVLHELVVAVPCRILKFWAFLGIMLQIPLITLTSCLKSKFRDTMAGNMIFW
;
A
#
# COMPACT_ATOMS: atom_id res chain seq x y z
N MET A 1 -41.15 1.68 -12.99
CA MET A 1 -39.95 0.85 -13.26
C MET A 1 -39.36 0.41 -11.93
N LYS A 2 -39.54 -0.86 -11.53
CA LYS A 2 -39.10 -1.44 -10.23
C LYS A 2 -37.69 -2.09 -10.27
N TYR A 3 -37.02 -2.04 -11.42
CA TYR A 3 -35.72 -2.68 -11.67
C TYR A 3 -34.78 -1.76 -12.50
N GLY A 4 -34.69 -0.48 -12.10
CA GLY A 4 -33.75 0.46 -12.72
C GLY A 4 -32.48 0.61 -11.89
N LEU A 5 -31.33 0.84 -12.54
CA LEU A 5 -30.09 1.27 -11.89
C LEU A 5 -30.37 2.48 -10.98
N LEU A 6 -30.42 2.25 -9.66
CA LEU A 6 -30.60 3.29 -8.65
C LEU A 6 -29.25 3.94 -8.31
N ILE A 7 -28.52 4.44 -9.31
CA ILE A 7 -27.35 5.28 -9.03
C ILE A 7 -27.87 6.68 -8.69
N ARG A 8 -28.05 6.97 -7.39
CA ARG A 8 -28.28 8.36 -6.96
C ARG A 8 -27.03 9.16 -7.27
N ALA A 9 -27.15 10.18 -8.12
CA ALA A 9 -26.05 11.01 -8.61
C ALA A 9 -25.21 11.73 -7.53
N GLY A 10 -25.69 11.77 -6.27
CA GLY A 10 -24.99 12.40 -5.15
C GLY A 10 -24.06 11.49 -4.33
N PHE A 11 -23.88 10.21 -4.70
CA PHE A 11 -23.08 9.26 -3.89
C PHE A 11 -21.57 9.36 -4.13
N TRP A 12 -21.13 9.52 -5.39
CA TRP A 12 -19.71 9.42 -5.74
C TRP A 12 -18.93 10.71 -5.55
N PHE A 13 -19.53 11.85 -5.88
CA PHE A 13 -18.91 13.17 -5.73
C PHE A 13 -20.01 14.21 -5.51
N ASN A 14 -20.13 14.72 -4.29
CA ASN A 14 -20.89 15.94 -4.07
C ASN A 14 -19.95 17.14 -4.31
N SER A 15 -19.89 17.62 -5.56
CA SER A 15 -19.04 18.74 -5.98
C SER A 15 -19.33 20.08 -5.26
N THR A 16 -20.39 20.12 -4.43
CA THR A 16 -20.80 21.30 -3.65
C THR A 16 -20.39 21.22 -2.17
N SER A 17 -19.78 20.13 -1.71
CA SER A 17 -19.40 19.98 -0.30
C SER A 17 -18.06 20.69 -0.03
N LEU A 18 -18.12 21.97 0.35
CA LEU A 18 -17.00 22.71 0.96
C LEU A 18 -16.39 21.99 2.18
N ARG A 19 -17.07 20.95 2.69
CA ARG A 19 -16.66 20.12 3.82
C ARG A 19 -15.43 19.23 3.53
N ASP A 20 -15.23 18.81 2.28
CA ASP A 20 -14.11 17.92 1.89
C ASP A 20 -12.86 18.67 1.40
N TRP A 21 -12.96 20.00 1.24
CA TRP A 21 -11.85 20.86 0.83
C TRP A 21 -10.60 20.74 1.72
N PRO A 22 -10.70 20.66 3.06
CA PRO A 22 -9.54 20.50 3.93
C PRO A 22 -8.74 19.23 3.62
N LEU A 23 -9.40 18.11 3.31
CA LEU A 23 -8.74 16.85 2.97
C LEU A 23 -8.06 16.92 1.61
N LEU A 24 -8.71 17.57 0.64
CA LEU A 24 -8.10 17.79 -0.67
C LEU A 24 -6.85 18.66 -0.55
N MET A 25 -6.92 19.76 0.21
CA MET A 25 -5.76 20.64 0.46
C MET A 25 -4.65 19.89 1.20
N CYS A 26 -5.01 19.07 2.19
CA CYS A 26 -4.07 18.17 2.85
C CYS A 26 -3.35 17.26 1.84
N CYS A 27 -4.11 16.58 0.98
CA CYS A 27 -3.57 15.70 -0.06
C CYS A 27 -2.63 16.44 -1.01
N LEU A 28 -3.00 17.66 -1.44
CA LEU A 28 -2.19 18.48 -2.34
C LEU A 28 -0.91 19.01 -1.67
N SER A 29 -0.87 19.08 -0.34
CA SER A 29 0.30 19.51 0.42
C SER A 29 1.28 18.37 0.79
N LEU A 30 0.88 17.10 0.72
CA LEU A 30 1.77 15.94 1.00
C LEU A 30 3.07 15.93 0.18
N PRO A 31 3.10 16.37 -1.10
CA PRO A 31 4.35 16.47 -1.86
C PRO A 31 5.41 17.39 -1.25
N ALA A 32 5.06 18.25 -0.28
CA ALA A 32 6.04 19.06 0.45
C ALA A 32 7.02 18.19 1.27
N PHE A 33 6.57 17.05 1.82
CA PHE A 33 7.42 16.17 2.63
C PHE A 33 8.52 15.46 1.82
N PRO A 34 8.25 14.87 0.63
CA PRO A 34 9.29 14.43 -0.30
C PRO A 34 10.29 15.52 -0.69
N LEU A 35 9.84 16.75 -0.92
CA LEU A 35 10.74 17.87 -1.21
C LEU A 35 11.65 18.19 0.00
N GLY A 36 11.10 18.17 1.21
CA GLY A 36 11.88 18.30 2.44
C GLY A 36 12.92 17.19 2.60
N ALA A 37 12.52 15.93 2.39
CA ALA A 37 13.42 14.78 2.45
C ALA A 37 14.54 14.87 1.39
N PHE A 38 14.23 15.40 0.20
CA PHE A 38 15.21 15.69 -0.82
C PHE A 38 16.21 16.77 -0.40
N SER A 39 15.75 17.86 0.21
CA SER A 39 16.64 18.90 0.75
C SER A 39 17.57 18.35 1.83
N VAL A 40 17.08 17.49 2.73
CA VAL A 40 17.90 16.81 3.74
C VAL A 40 19.00 15.98 3.06
N GLU A 41 18.64 15.19 2.04
CA GLU A 41 19.62 14.39 1.30
C GLU A 41 20.66 15.26 0.57
N GLN A 42 20.25 16.36 -0.08
CA GLN A 42 21.19 17.27 -0.71
C GLN A 42 22.21 17.85 0.28
N LEU A 43 21.77 18.20 1.49
CA LEU A 43 22.66 18.72 2.54
C LEU A 43 23.59 17.62 3.07
N ALA A 44 23.10 16.39 3.22
CA ALA A 44 23.90 15.24 3.67
C ALA A 44 24.98 14.88 2.65
N PHE A 45 24.65 14.80 1.36
CA PHE A 45 25.63 14.53 0.29
C PHE A 45 26.70 15.63 0.16
N ARG A 46 26.35 16.89 0.48
CA ARG A 46 27.31 18.01 0.54
C ARG A 46 28.14 18.05 1.82
N ASN A 47 27.97 17.09 2.74
CA ASN A 47 28.59 17.03 4.06
C ASN A 47 28.31 18.27 4.94
N VAL A 48 27.18 18.95 4.71
CA VAL A 48 26.75 20.10 5.55
C VAL A 48 26.15 19.61 6.87
N ILE A 49 25.48 18.45 6.84
CA ILE A 49 24.88 17.80 8.00
C ILE A 49 25.48 16.41 8.20
N THR A 50 25.53 15.95 9.45
CA THR A 50 25.99 14.59 9.78
C THR A 50 24.90 13.55 9.49
N ASP A 51 25.29 12.28 9.33
CA ASP A 51 24.34 11.19 9.10
C ASP A 51 23.30 11.06 10.23
N ALA A 52 23.70 11.26 11.48
CA ALA A 52 22.78 11.22 12.61
C ALA A 52 21.71 12.33 12.54
N VAL A 53 22.11 13.54 12.13
CA VAL A 53 21.18 14.67 11.93
C VAL A 53 20.26 14.39 10.75
N ALA A 54 20.79 13.87 9.64
CA ALA A 54 19.97 13.49 8.47
C ALA A 54 18.92 12.43 8.83
N THR A 55 19.30 11.39 9.58
CA THR A 55 18.36 10.35 10.05
C THR A 55 17.30 10.94 10.98
N CYS A 56 17.68 11.82 11.92
CA CYS A 56 16.72 12.50 12.80
C CYS A 56 15.70 13.33 12.00
N LEU A 57 16.16 14.10 11.01
CA LEU A 57 15.29 14.90 10.15
C LEU A 57 14.34 14.03 9.32
N HIS A 58 14.81 12.89 8.78
CA HIS A 58 13.93 11.94 8.08
C HIS A 58 12.89 11.31 8.99
N ILE A 59 13.22 10.98 10.25
CA ILE A 59 12.26 10.49 11.23
C ILE A 59 11.19 11.55 11.50
N ILE A 60 11.58 12.81 11.69
CA ILE A 60 10.64 13.91 11.91
C ILE A 60 9.72 14.09 10.69
N LEU A 61 10.27 14.13 9.48
CA LEU A 61 9.52 14.30 8.24
C LEU A 61 8.53 13.16 8.00
N THR A 62 8.98 11.91 8.15
CA THR A 62 8.11 10.74 7.96
C THR A 62 7.03 10.64 9.04
N THR A 63 7.35 10.99 10.29
CA THR A 63 6.34 11.03 11.37
C THR A 63 5.30 12.11 11.09
N ALA A 64 5.74 13.31 10.70
CA ALA A 64 4.86 14.42 10.38
C ALA A 64 3.95 14.11 9.17
N GLU A 65 4.46 13.41 8.14
CA GLU A 65 3.69 13.00 6.95
C GLU A 65 2.49 12.09 7.28
N ILE A 66 2.57 11.27 8.33
CA ILE A 66 1.44 10.43 8.77
C ILE A 66 0.55 11.19 9.76
N VAL A 67 1.15 11.91 10.71
CA VAL A 67 0.39 12.62 11.76
C VAL A 67 -0.47 13.73 11.16
N TYR A 68 0.01 14.45 10.16
CA TYR A 68 -0.70 15.57 9.56
C TYR A 68 -2.06 15.16 8.94
N PRO A 69 -2.15 14.17 8.03
CA PRO A 69 -3.42 13.65 7.53
C PRO A 69 -4.35 13.13 8.63
N VAL A 70 -3.81 12.44 9.63
CA VAL A 70 -4.60 11.93 10.76
C VAL A 70 -5.27 13.07 11.51
N LEU A 71 -4.53 14.13 11.85
CA LEU A 71 -5.07 15.30 12.53
C LEU A 71 -6.15 15.99 11.69
N VAL A 72 -5.91 16.17 10.38
CA VAL A 72 -6.89 16.81 9.49
C VAL A 72 -8.19 16.02 9.42
N ILE A 73 -8.14 14.68 9.29
CA ILE A 73 -9.35 13.84 9.24
C ILE A 73 -10.12 13.85 10.57
N LEU A 74 -9.41 13.89 11.69
CA LEU A 74 -10.04 13.94 13.02
C LEU A 74 -10.64 15.31 13.32
N MET A 75 -10.05 16.39 12.81
CA MET A 75 -10.52 17.76 13.01
C MET A 75 -11.62 18.18 12.02
N CYS A 76 -11.62 17.64 10.79
CA CYS A 76 -12.57 18.01 9.75
C CYS A 76 -13.59 16.91 9.54
N ASP A 77 -14.87 17.23 9.62
CA ASP A 77 -15.93 16.29 9.26
C ASP A 77 -15.99 16.08 7.74
N SER A 78 -15.32 15.07 7.23
CA SER A 78 -15.32 14.75 5.81
C SER A 78 -16.09 13.46 5.50
N ALA A 79 -16.36 13.23 4.22
CA ALA A 79 -16.83 11.93 3.76
C ALA A 79 -15.78 10.84 4.08
N VAL A 80 -16.26 9.67 4.54
CA VAL A 80 -15.40 8.55 4.94
C VAL A 80 -14.51 8.08 3.79
N VAL A 81 -15.02 8.06 2.55
CA VAL A 81 -14.27 7.67 1.34
C VAL A 81 -13.09 8.62 1.09
N SER A 82 -13.29 9.93 1.25
CA SER A 82 -12.22 10.92 1.11
C SER A 82 -11.13 10.72 2.17
N GLY A 83 -11.52 10.39 3.40
CA GLY A 83 -10.58 10.04 4.47
C GLY A 83 -9.77 8.77 4.15
N PHE A 84 -10.42 7.72 3.65
CA PHE A 84 -9.73 6.50 3.20
C PHE A 84 -8.72 6.78 2.09
N LEU A 85 -9.10 7.57 1.09
CA LEU A 85 -8.21 7.94 0.00
C LEU A 85 -7.00 8.73 0.51
N LEU A 86 -7.22 9.73 1.37
CA LEU A 86 -6.14 10.54 1.95
C LEU A 86 -5.17 9.68 2.77
N MET A 87 -5.68 8.83 3.67
CA MET A 87 -4.82 7.92 4.46
C MET A 87 -4.07 6.92 3.59
N PHE A 88 -4.71 6.39 2.54
CA PHE A 88 -4.07 5.47 1.61
C PHE A 88 -2.89 6.14 0.88
N ILE A 89 -3.08 7.37 0.39
CA ILE A 89 -2.02 8.16 -0.23
C ILE A 89 -0.90 8.48 0.77
N ALA A 90 -1.25 8.92 1.98
CA ALA A 90 -0.27 9.21 3.04
C ALA A 90 0.58 7.98 3.39
N CYS A 91 -0.02 6.79 3.49
CA CYS A 91 0.72 5.55 3.70
C CYS A 91 1.67 5.23 2.52
N ILE A 92 1.24 5.44 1.27
CA ILE A 92 2.10 5.25 0.10
C ILE A 92 3.30 6.20 0.14
N VAL A 93 3.07 7.49 0.43
CA VAL A 93 4.12 8.50 0.53
C VAL A 93 5.08 8.15 1.67
N TRP A 94 4.56 7.78 2.85
CA TRP A 94 5.38 7.36 3.99
C TRP A 94 6.29 6.18 3.64
N LEU A 95 5.76 5.11 3.03
CA LEU A 95 6.55 3.95 2.61
C LEU A 95 7.65 4.36 1.62
N LYS A 96 7.32 5.24 0.65
CA LYS A 96 8.29 5.77 -0.31
C LYS A 96 9.37 6.62 0.37
N LEU A 97 9.01 7.49 1.31
CA LEU A 97 9.97 8.33 2.05
C LEU A 97 10.94 7.51 2.87
N VAL A 98 10.46 6.50 3.61
CA VAL A 98 11.33 5.56 4.34
C VAL A 98 12.29 4.87 3.38
N SER A 99 11.78 4.38 2.25
CA SER A 99 12.65 3.76 1.26
C SER A 99 13.66 4.73 0.66
N PHE A 100 13.28 5.99 0.44
CA PHE A 100 14.16 7.02 -0.08
C PHE A 100 15.28 7.33 0.91
N ALA A 101 14.96 7.51 2.19
CA ALA A 101 15.94 7.75 3.25
C ALA A 101 16.93 6.56 3.41
N HIS A 102 16.42 5.33 3.48
CA HIS A 102 17.27 4.14 3.63
C HIS A 102 18.21 3.95 2.43
N THR A 103 17.67 3.99 1.20
CA THR A 103 18.49 3.78 0.00
C THR A 103 19.55 4.86 -0.16
N ASN A 104 19.24 6.14 0.11
CA ASN A 104 20.24 7.20 0.02
C ASN A 104 21.29 7.10 1.15
N HIS A 105 20.90 6.68 2.36
CA HIS A 105 21.86 6.40 3.41
C HIS A 105 22.85 5.30 2.99
N ASP A 106 22.35 4.18 2.44
CA ASP A 106 23.19 3.11 1.91
C ASP A 106 24.14 3.63 0.82
N ILE A 107 23.65 4.43 -0.11
CA ILE A 107 24.47 5.06 -1.16
C ILE A 107 25.58 5.92 -0.55
N ARG A 108 25.27 6.79 0.43
CA ARG A 108 26.27 7.62 1.09
C ARG A 108 27.35 6.78 1.78
N GLN A 109 26.96 5.73 2.50
CA GLN A 109 27.92 4.81 3.14
C GLN A 109 28.83 4.13 2.11
N LEU A 110 28.26 3.69 0.98
CA LEU A 110 29.02 3.08 -0.12
C LEU A 110 29.97 4.08 -0.78
N THR A 111 29.56 5.34 -0.97
CA THR A 111 30.43 6.40 -1.51
C THR A 111 31.60 6.70 -0.56
N ILE A 112 31.37 6.67 0.76
CA ILE A 112 32.43 6.84 1.77
C ILE A 112 33.37 5.63 1.79
N SER A 113 32.84 4.40 1.72
CA SER A 113 33.66 3.19 1.71
C SER A 113 34.44 3.01 0.39
N GLY A 114 33.83 3.37 -0.73
CA GLY A 114 34.45 3.32 -2.06
C GLY A 114 35.62 4.30 -2.19
N LYS A 115 35.56 5.46 -1.53
CA LYS A 115 36.72 6.37 -1.40
C LYS A 115 37.90 5.77 -0.63
N LYS A 116 37.70 4.68 0.12
CA LYS A 116 38.76 3.99 0.88
C LYS A 116 39.34 2.77 0.16
N VAL A 117 38.74 2.34 -0.95
CA VAL A 117 39.15 1.16 -1.72
C VAL A 117 39.49 1.61 -3.13
N ASP A 118 40.78 1.63 -3.49
CA ASP A 118 41.33 2.10 -4.78
C ASP A 118 41.02 1.19 -5.99
N ASN A 119 39.78 0.73 -6.14
CA ASN A 119 39.31 0.01 -7.33
C ASN A 119 38.24 0.86 -8.02
N ALA A 120 38.56 1.37 -9.22
CA ALA A 120 37.66 2.19 -10.02
C ALA A 120 36.34 1.42 -10.29
N PRO A 121 35.19 1.89 -9.77
CA PRO A 121 33.89 1.31 -10.07
C PRO A 121 33.57 1.50 -11.56
N SER A 122 32.73 0.63 -12.13
CA SER A 122 32.28 0.79 -13.51
C SER A 122 31.52 2.13 -13.67
N THR A 123 31.47 2.69 -14.88
CA THR A 123 30.80 3.98 -15.13
C THR A 123 29.32 3.97 -14.72
N ALA A 124 28.63 2.83 -14.87
CA ALA A 124 27.26 2.66 -14.43
C ALA A 124 27.11 2.60 -12.89
N ASP A 125 28.11 2.06 -12.17
CA ASP A 125 28.11 2.06 -10.71
C ASP A 125 28.34 3.48 -10.15
N MET A 126 29.19 4.26 -10.82
CA MET A 126 29.47 5.66 -10.46
C MET A 126 28.23 6.56 -10.61
N ASP A 127 27.41 6.37 -11.64
CA ASP A 127 26.16 7.12 -11.83
C ASP A 127 25.11 6.79 -10.76
N ASN A 128 25.07 5.55 -10.27
CA ASN A 128 24.16 5.13 -9.21
C ASN A 128 24.63 5.56 -7.80
N LEU A 129 25.87 6.04 -7.63
CA LEU A 129 26.47 6.48 -6.37
C LEU A 129 26.42 8.01 -6.14
N GLN A 130 25.60 8.71 -6.92
CA GLN A 130 25.46 10.17 -6.86
C GLN A 130 24.29 10.61 -5.97
N ALA A 131 24.31 11.89 -5.61
CA ALA A 131 23.19 12.51 -4.90
C ALA A 131 21.90 12.40 -5.73
N PRO A 132 20.73 12.22 -5.09
CA PRO A 132 19.47 12.11 -5.80
C PRO A 132 19.20 13.40 -6.57
N THR A 133 18.57 13.30 -7.74
CA THR A 133 18.12 14.49 -8.50
C THR A 133 16.63 14.72 -8.26
N LEU A 134 16.17 15.98 -8.38
CA LEU A 134 14.75 16.30 -8.23
C LEU A 134 13.87 15.53 -9.23
N GLY A 135 14.36 15.35 -10.46
CA GLY A 135 13.69 14.53 -11.48
C GLY A 135 13.56 13.06 -11.07
N SER A 136 14.59 12.46 -10.46
CA SER A 136 14.54 11.09 -9.94
C SER A 136 13.54 10.92 -8.80
N LEU A 137 13.45 11.93 -7.90
CA LEU A 137 12.49 11.94 -6.80
C LEU A 137 11.06 12.02 -7.33
N ILE A 138 10.76 13.01 -8.18
CA ILE A 138 9.42 13.18 -8.76
C ILE A 138 9.00 11.91 -9.49
N TYR A 139 9.91 11.35 -10.29
CA TYR A 139 9.64 10.09 -10.98
C TYR A 139 9.32 8.96 -10.00
N PHE A 140 10.13 8.79 -8.95
CA PHE A 140 9.90 7.76 -7.94
C PHE A 140 8.58 7.95 -7.21
N MET A 141 8.22 9.19 -6.82
CA MET A 141 6.97 9.45 -6.13
C MET A 141 5.75 9.04 -6.96
N MET A 142 5.82 9.22 -8.28
CA MET A 142 4.76 8.82 -9.21
C MET A 142 4.82 7.35 -9.62
N ALA A 143 6.00 6.72 -9.63
CA ALA A 143 6.17 5.34 -10.09
C ALA A 143 5.39 4.34 -9.22
N PRO A 144 4.81 3.26 -9.80
CA PRO A 144 4.03 2.25 -9.09
C PRO A 144 4.93 1.25 -8.31
N THR A 145 5.94 1.76 -7.60
CA THR A 145 6.83 0.99 -6.74
C THR A 145 7.04 1.73 -5.42
N LEU A 146 7.26 0.99 -4.34
CA LEU A 146 7.52 1.55 -3.02
C LEU A 146 9.02 1.57 -2.68
N CYS A 147 9.85 0.87 -3.47
CA CYS A 147 11.28 0.78 -3.23
C CYS A 147 12.04 1.77 -4.11
N TYR A 148 12.69 2.76 -3.49
CA TYR A 148 13.57 3.69 -4.19
C TYR A 148 14.81 2.98 -4.75
N GLN A 149 15.11 3.28 -6.01
CA GLN A 149 16.33 2.91 -6.73
C GLN A 149 16.79 4.13 -7.55
N PRO A 150 18.11 4.35 -7.72
CA PRO A 150 18.64 5.45 -8.52
C PRO A 150 18.21 5.37 -9.99
N SER A 151 18.14 4.16 -10.52
CA SER A 151 17.71 3.86 -11.88
C SER A 151 16.62 2.78 -11.89
N TYR A 152 15.68 2.88 -12.83
CA TYR A 152 14.60 1.92 -13.02
C TYR A 152 14.56 1.46 -14.48
N PRO A 153 14.15 0.21 -14.75
CA PRO A 153 13.92 -0.24 -16.12
C PRO A 153 12.83 0.61 -16.78
N ARG A 154 13.08 1.04 -18.02
CA ARG A 154 12.17 1.89 -18.80
C ARG A 154 11.70 1.20 -20.07
N THR A 155 10.44 1.42 -20.44
CA THR A 155 9.94 1.06 -21.78
C THR A 155 10.25 2.17 -22.78
N GLU A 156 10.54 1.82 -24.03
CA GLU A 156 10.90 2.79 -25.07
C GLU A 156 9.76 3.79 -25.34
N ASN A 157 8.56 3.26 -25.56
CA ASN A 157 7.40 4.01 -26.01
C ASN A 157 6.13 3.66 -25.22
N VAL A 158 5.19 4.60 -25.20
CA VAL A 158 3.84 4.41 -24.62
C VAL A 158 2.93 3.76 -25.67
N ARG A 159 2.42 2.57 -25.38
CA ARG A 159 1.50 1.80 -26.23
C ARG A 159 0.08 2.32 -26.07
N LYS A 160 -0.23 3.42 -26.77
CA LYS A 160 -1.52 4.16 -26.66
C LYS A 160 -2.76 3.28 -26.81
N GLY A 161 -2.79 2.37 -27.78
CA GLY A 161 -3.94 1.47 -28.00
C GLY A 161 -4.17 0.51 -26.83
N TRP A 162 -3.09 -0.03 -26.26
CA TRP A 162 -3.17 -0.85 -25.06
C TRP A 162 -3.61 -0.01 -23.85
N LEU A 163 -3.06 1.19 -23.69
CA LEU A 163 -3.41 2.11 -22.60
C LEU A 163 -4.90 2.48 -22.59
N ILE A 164 -5.45 2.86 -23.74
CA ILE A 164 -6.87 3.20 -23.88
C ILE A 164 -7.74 1.99 -23.51
N ARG A 165 -7.38 0.78 -23.97
CA ARG A 165 -8.08 -0.45 -23.59
C ARG A 165 -8.07 -0.67 -22.08
N GLN A 166 -6.93 -0.47 -21.41
CA GLN A 166 -6.86 -0.62 -19.95
C GLN A 166 -7.73 0.42 -19.22
N ILE A 167 -7.75 1.67 -19.69
CA ILE A 167 -8.59 2.74 -19.12
C ILE A 167 -10.08 2.39 -19.26
N ILE A 168 -10.51 1.90 -20.43
CA ILE A 168 -11.91 1.47 -20.64
C ILE A 168 -12.27 0.33 -19.69
N LEU A 169 -11.41 -0.69 -19.57
CA LEU A 169 -11.62 -1.79 -18.63
C LEU A 169 -11.69 -1.30 -17.18
N TYR A 170 -10.85 -0.33 -16.80
CA TYR A 170 -10.84 0.23 -15.47
C TYR A 170 -12.17 0.91 -15.12
N LEU A 171 -12.73 1.68 -16.06
CA LEU A 171 -14.04 2.33 -15.87
C LEU A 171 -15.17 1.29 -15.77
N ILE A 172 -15.15 0.23 -16.59
CA ILE A 172 -16.15 -0.84 -16.55
C ILE A 172 -16.11 -1.56 -15.19
N PHE A 173 -14.94 -2.03 -14.76
CA PHE A 173 -14.82 -2.77 -13.49
C PHE A 173 -15.11 -1.87 -12.28
N THR A 174 -14.74 -0.58 -12.31
CA THR A 174 -15.16 0.38 -11.27
C THR A 174 -16.68 0.51 -11.21
N GLY A 175 -17.37 0.56 -12.35
CA GLY A 175 -18.82 0.53 -12.42
C GLY A 175 -19.43 -0.76 -11.85
N ILE A 176 -18.81 -1.91 -12.12
CA ILE A 176 -19.22 -3.21 -11.53
C ILE A 176 -19.08 -3.18 -10.01
N GLN A 177 -18.02 -2.61 -9.45
CA GLN A 177 -17.87 -2.45 -8.00
C GLN A 177 -19.00 -1.62 -7.41
N GLY A 178 -19.33 -0.49 -8.04
CA GLY A 178 -20.46 0.34 -7.64
C GLY A 178 -21.79 -0.42 -7.66
N PHE A 179 -22.01 -1.23 -8.70
CA PHE A 179 -23.19 -2.09 -8.80
C PHE A 179 -23.25 -3.14 -7.68
N ILE A 180 -22.15 -3.82 -7.37
CA ILE A 180 -22.09 -4.81 -6.29
C ILE A 180 -22.43 -4.14 -4.94
N ILE A 181 -21.85 -2.98 -4.68
CA ILE A 181 -22.10 -2.22 -3.45
C ILE A 181 -23.57 -1.84 -3.34
N GLU A 182 -24.13 -1.19 -4.36
CA GLU A 182 -25.51 -0.68 -4.32
C GLU A 182 -26.58 -1.77 -4.32
N GLN A 183 -26.40 -2.83 -5.11
CA GLN A 183 -27.44 -3.84 -5.30
C GLN A 183 -27.35 -5.01 -4.32
N TYR A 184 -26.16 -5.35 -3.82
CA TYR A 184 -25.99 -6.52 -2.95
C TYR A 184 -25.57 -6.13 -1.54
N ILE A 185 -24.58 -5.26 -1.36
CA ILE A 185 -24.06 -4.93 -0.02
C ILE A 185 -25.02 -4.01 0.73
N ASN A 186 -25.41 -2.88 0.12
CA ASN A 186 -26.25 -1.86 0.77
C ASN A 186 -27.57 -2.42 1.31
N PRO A 187 -28.35 -3.24 0.56
CA PRO A 187 -29.59 -3.79 1.08
C PRO A 187 -29.37 -4.71 2.29
N ILE A 188 -28.31 -5.53 2.29
CA ILE A 188 -27.99 -6.42 3.41
C ILE A 188 -27.61 -5.60 4.66
N VAL A 189 -26.80 -4.55 4.48
CA VAL A 189 -26.38 -3.66 5.58
C VAL A 189 -27.56 -2.87 6.14
N VAL A 190 -28.43 -2.30 5.30
CA VAL A 190 -29.60 -1.55 5.77
C VAL A 190 -30.60 -2.46 6.49
N ASN A 191 -30.87 -3.66 5.96
CA ASN A 191 -31.76 -4.62 6.60
C ASN A 191 -31.20 -5.19 7.93
N SER A 192 -29.89 -5.07 8.15
CA SER A 192 -29.22 -5.47 9.39
C SER A 192 -29.02 -4.34 10.40
N GLN A 193 -29.55 -3.12 10.16
CA GLN A 193 -29.39 -1.93 11.02
C GLN A 193 -29.94 -2.05 12.47
N HIS A 194 -30.32 -3.24 12.92
CA HIS A 194 -30.44 -3.62 14.34
C HIS A 194 -29.23 -4.46 14.82
N PRO A 195 -27.97 -4.02 14.60
CA PRO A 195 -26.89 -4.89 14.11
C PRO A 195 -26.23 -5.76 15.18
N LEU A 196 -26.60 -5.62 16.46
CA LEU A 196 -26.06 -6.42 17.56
C LEU A 196 -27.10 -6.73 18.65
N LYS A 197 -28.38 -6.38 18.43
CA LYS A 197 -29.44 -6.70 19.41
C LYS A 197 -29.91 -8.16 19.32
N GLY A 198 -29.58 -8.85 18.22
CA GLY A 198 -30.04 -10.22 17.92
C GLY A 198 -29.15 -11.36 18.41
N GLY A 199 -28.17 -11.10 19.28
CA GLY A 199 -27.22 -12.13 19.73
C GLY A 199 -26.21 -12.57 18.67
N LEU A 200 -25.36 -13.55 19.03
CA LEU A 200 -24.23 -14.01 18.20
C LEU A 200 -24.67 -14.66 16.88
N LEU A 201 -25.78 -15.41 16.88
CA LEU A 201 -26.25 -16.14 15.70
C LEU A 201 -26.68 -15.19 14.56
N ASN A 202 -27.39 -14.11 14.88
CA ASN A 202 -27.80 -13.12 13.88
C ASN A 202 -26.60 -12.36 13.30
N ALA A 203 -25.55 -12.15 14.11
CA ALA A 203 -24.31 -11.57 13.64
C ALA A 203 -23.58 -12.51 12.66
N VAL A 204 -23.49 -13.81 12.98
CA VAL A 204 -22.90 -14.83 12.09
C VAL A 204 -23.69 -14.95 10.78
N GLU A 205 -25.02 -14.99 10.84
CA GLU A 205 -25.88 -15.02 9.65
C GLU A 205 -25.63 -13.80 8.74
N THR A 206 -25.53 -12.62 9.33
CA THR A 206 -25.27 -11.37 8.60
C THR A 206 -23.88 -11.40 7.94
N VAL A 207 -22.85 -11.86 8.66
CA VAL A 207 -21.49 -12.00 8.12
C VAL A 207 -21.47 -13.00 6.96
N LEU A 208 -22.16 -14.14 7.07
CA LEU A 208 -22.25 -15.13 6.00
C LEU A 208 -22.98 -14.60 4.76
N ARG A 209 -24.03 -13.77 4.92
CA ARG A 209 -24.69 -13.13 3.79
C ARG A 209 -23.81 -12.09 3.09
N LEU A 210 -22.98 -11.38 3.86
CA LEU A 210 -22.05 -10.40 3.32
C LEU A 210 -20.78 -11.01 2.72
N SER A 211 -20.42 -12.24 3.06
CA SER A 211 -19.14 -12.85 2.65
C SER A 211 -19.01 -12.97 1.13
N LEU A 212 -20.02 -13.48 0.43
CA LEU A 212 -20.00 -13.65 -1.02
C LEU A 212 -19.84 -12.32 -1.78
N PRO A 213 -20.74 -11.31 -1.61
CA PRO A 213 -20.58 -10.05 -2.32
C PRO A 213 -19.27 -9.34 -1.93
N ASN A 214 -18.80 -9.50 -0.69
CA ASN A 214 -17.52 -8.96 -0.25
C ASN A 214 -16.32 -9.61 -0.95
N VAL A 215 -16.31 -10.94 -1.14
CA VAL A 215 -15.25 -11.64 -1.89
C VAL A 215 -15.21 -11.16 -3.34
N TYR A 216 -16.36 -11.06 -4.01
CA TYR A 216 -16.42 -10.53 -5.39
C TYR A 216 -15.94 -9.08 -5.46
N LEU A 217 -16.31 -8.24 -4.48
CA LEU A 217 -15.84 -6.86 -4.42
C LEU A 217 -14.32 -6.78 -4.23
N TRP A 218 -13.74 -7.63 -3.37
CA TRP A 218 -12.30 -7.71 -3.13
C TRP A 218 -11.53 -8.20 -4.36
N LEU A 219 -12.02 -9.22 -5.07
CA LEU A 219 -11.43 -9.69 -6.33
C LEU A 219 -11.47 -8.62 -7.42
N CYS A 220 -12.60 -7.92 -7.52
CA CYS A 220 -12.77 -6.81 -8.45
C CYS A 220 -11.82 -5.65 -8.11
N MET A 221 -11.70 -5.30 -6.82
CA MET A 221 -10.76 -4.28 -6.33
C MET A 221 -9.32 -4.65 -6.64
N PHE A 222 -8.94 -5.90 -6.41
CA PHE A 222 -7.62 -6.40 -6.75
C PHE A 222 -7.30 -6.18 -8.24
N TYR A 223 -8.21 -6.61 -9.12
CA TYR A 223 -8.04 -6.44 -10.56
C TYR A 223 -7.99 -4.97 -10.97
N CYS A 224 -8.93 -4.14 -10.49
CA CYS A 224 -8.96 -2.70 -10.73
C CYS A 224 -7.66 -2.01 -10.31
N PHE A 225 -7.16 -2.30 -9.12
CA PHE A 225 -6.01 -1.59 -8.56
C PHE A 225 -4.70 -2.18 -9.08
N PHE A 226 -4.41 -3.45 -8.78
CA PHE A 226 -3.11 -4.05 -9.08
C PHE A 226 -2.91 -4.37 -10.55
N HIS A 227 -3.96 -4.83 -11.24
CA HIS A 227 -3.84 -5.19 -12.65
C HIS A 227 -4.08 -4.02 -13.60
N LEU A 228 -5.11 -3.19 -13.38
CA LEU A 228 -5.43 -2.10 -14.30
C LEU A 228 -4.70 -0.81 -13.91
N TRP A 229 -4.97 -0.25 -12.72
CA TRP A 229 -4.48 1.07 -12.33
C TRP A 229 -2.95 1.16 -12.29
N LEU A 230 -2.26 0.23 -11.61
CA LEU A 230 -0.79 0.26 -11.53
C LEU A 230 -0.14 0.10 -12.91
N ASN A 231 -0.75 -0.67 -13.81
CA ASN A 231 -0.27 -0.87 -15.18
C ASN A 231 -0.53 0.34 -16.09
N ILE A 232 -1.67 1.02 -15.93
CA ILE A 232 -1.95 2.32 -16.56
C ILE A 232 -0.88 3.33 -16.13
N LEU A 233 -0.65 3.43 -14.82
CA LEU A 233 0.36 4.33 -14.25
C LEU A 233 1.78 3.97 -14.74
N ALA A 234 2.13 2.69 -14.76
CA ALA A 234 3.40 2.20 -15.28
C ALA A 234 3.60 2.55 -16.76
N GLU A 235 2.55 2.39 -17.59
CA GLU A 235 2.62 2.69 -19.01
C GLU A 235 2.79 4.19 -19.27
N ILE A 236 2.04 5.05 -18.57
CA ILE A 236 2.18 6.51 -18.66
C ILE A 236 3.59 6.96 -18.27
N LEU A 237 4.15 6.36 -17.22
CA LEU A 237 5.49 6.69 -16.72
C LEU A 237 6.63 5.97 -17.45
N ARG A 238 6.30 5.07 -18.39
CA ARG A 238 7.25 4.17 -19.06
C ARG A 238 8.05 3.32 -18.06
N PHE A 239 7.42 2.90 -16.98
CA PHE A 239 7.99 2.00 -15.98
C PHE A 239 7.98 0.55 -16.49
N GLY A 240 9.15 -0.07 -16.54
CA GLY A 240 9.36 -1.41 -17.10
C GLY A 240 9.12 -2.55 -16.11
N ASP A 241 9.29 -2.34 -14.81
CA ASP A 241 9.03 -3.37 -13.79
C ASP A 241 7.52 -3.42 -13.47
N ARG A 242 6.81 -4.37 -14.06
CA ARG A 242 5.35 -4.48 -13.93
C ARG A 242 4.91 -5.69 -13.12
N GLU A 243 5.82 -6.26 -12.34
CA GLU A 243 5.53 -7.37 -11.44
C GLU A 243 4.87 -6.85 -10.15
N PHE A 244 3.61 -6.44 -10.24
CA PHE A 244 2.84 -5.95 -9.08
C PHE A 244 2.26 -7.06 -8.19
N TYR A 245 2.08 -8.25 -8.76
CA TYR A 245 1.56 -9.43 -8.08
C TYR A 245 2.03 -10.70 -8.81
N LYS A 246 1.93 -11.85 -8.14
CA LYS A 246 2.16 -13.19 -8.69
C LYS A 246 0.88 -14.02 -8.64
N ASP A 247 0.95 -15.28 -9.03
CA ASP A 247 -0.15 -16.25 -9.04
C ASP A 247 -0.64 -16.65 -7.63
N TRP A 248 -1.08 -15.66 -6.85
CA TRP A 248 -1.50 -15.81 -5.46
C TRP A 248 -2.79 -16.64 -5.34
N TRP A 249 -3.64 -16.68 -6.37
CA TRP A 249 -4.84 -17.51 -6.41
C TRP A 249 -4.54 -19.02 -6.38
N ASN A 250 -3.32 -19.41 -6.77
CA ASN A 250 -2.81 -20.78 -6.69
C ASN A 250 -2.04 -21.06 -5.39
N ALA A 251 -2.05 -20.13 -4.43
CA ALA A 251 -1.32 -20.31 -3.17
C ALA A 251 -1.84 -21.54 -2.41
N LYS A 252 -0.90 -22.33 -1.88
CA LYS A 252 -1.22 -23.54 -1.10
C LYS A 252 -1.15 -23.31 0.41
N THR A 253 -0.60 -22.18 0.82
CA THR A 253 -0.52 -21.73 2.21
C THR A 253 -0.75 -20.23 2.28
N ILE A 254 -1.21 -19.75 3.43
CA ILE A 254 -1.40 -18.31 3.68
C ILE A 254 -0.07 -17.54 3.56
N ASP A 255 1.04 -18.17 3.97
CA ASP A 255 2.38 -17.60 3.81
C ASP A 255 2.75 -17.36 2.35
N GLU A 256 2.42 -18.29 1.45
CA GLU A 256 2.65 -18.13 0.02
C GLU A 256 1.80 -16.98 -0.56
N TYR A 257 0.54 -16.88 -0.13
CA TYR A 257 -0.37 -15.80 -0.53
C TYR A 257 0.21 -14.41 -0.19
N TRP A 258 0.62 -14.19 1.07
CA TRP A 258 1.12 -12.87 1.52
C TRP A 258 2.39 -12.42 0.79
N ARG A 259 3.16 -13.35 0.20
CA ARG A 259 4.35 -13.05 -0.60
C ARG A 259 4.05 -12.80 -2.08
N LYS A 260 2.85 -13.12 -2.55
CA LYS A 260 2.47 -13.06 -3.97
C LYS A 260 1.41 -11.99 -4.28
N TRP A 261 0.54 -11.66 -3.33
CA TRP A 261 -0.60 -10.76 -3.54
C TRP A 261 -0.19 -9.33 -3.91
N ASN A 262 0.71 -8.72 -3.14
CA ASN A 262 1.13 -7.32 -3.31
C ASN A 262 2.66 -7.25 -3.29
N MET A 263 3.26 -7.42 -4.46
CA MET A 263 4.71 -7.42 -4.62
C MET A 263 5.36 -6.09 -4.22
N PRO A 264 4.80 -4.89 -4.52
CA PRO A 264 5.37 -3.63 -4.07
C PRO A 264 5.56 -3.55 -2.55
N VAL A 265 4.52 -3.91 -1.77
CA VAL A 265 4.60 -3.91 -0.30
C VAL A 265 5.47 -5.05 0.20
N HIS A 266 5.37 -6.24 -0.39
CA HIS A 266 6.21 -7.37 -0.02
C HIS A 266 7.70 -7.06 -0.19
N LYS A 267 8.11 -6.54 -1.36
CA LYS A 267 9.49 -6.12 -1.64
C LYS A 267 9.95 -5.04 -0.65
N TRP A 268 9.07 -4.10 -0.31
CA TRP A 268 9.36 -3.04 0.66
C TRP A 268 9.60 -3.59 2.07
N ILE A 269 8.69 -4.44 2.58
CA ILE A 269 8.82 -5.07 3.91
C ILE A 269 10.10 -5.90 3.99
N VAL A 270 10.36 -6.70 2.94
CA VAL A 270 11.55 -7.55 2.90
C VAL A 270 12.83 -6.69 2.96
N ARG A 271 12.90 -5.63 2.17
CA ARG A 271 14.08 -4.75 2.07
C ARG A 271 14.30 -3.90 3.33
N HIS A 272 13.25 -3.31 3.88
CA HIS A 272 13.36 -2.24 4.88
C HIS A 272 13.02 -2.66 6.30
N ILE A 273 12.44 -3.85 6.49
CA ILE A 273 12.16 -4.41 7.82
C ILE A 273 12.87 -5.74 8.00
N TYR A 274 12.54 -6.73 7.18
CA TYR A 274 13.00 -8.11 7.39
C TYR A 274 14.52 -8.25 7.31
N PHE A 275 15.16 -7.81 6.21
CA PHE A 275 16.62 -7.93 6.07
C PHE A 275 17.39 -7.11 7.10
N PRO A 276 17.02 -5.85 7.42
CA PRO A 276 17.62 -5.11 8.54
C PRO A 276 17.52 -5.87 9.86
N CYS A 277 16.35 -6.39 10.24
CA CYS A 277 16.19 -7.20 11.46
C CYS A 277 17.12 -8.42 11.46
N MET A 278 17.18 -9.16 10.34
CA MET A 278 18.05 -10.33 10.20
C MET A 278 19.53 -9.96 10.31
N ARG A 279 19.97 -8.83 9.72
CA ARG A 279 21.35 -8.34 9.81
C ARG A 279 21.72 -7.89 11.23
N SER A 280 20.74 -7.44 12.02
CA SER A 280 20.92 -7.12 13.45
C SER A 280 20.95 -8.35 14.37
N GLY A 281 20.89 -9.57 13.83
CA GLY A 281 20.95 -10.82 14.61
C GLY A 281 19.60 -11.24 15.23
N ILE A 282 18.49 -10.62 14.82
CA ILE A 282 17.15 -10.99 15.28
C ILE A 282 16.73 -12.32 14.62
N SER A 283 16.04 -13.20 15.37
CA SER A 283 15.54 -14.47 14.82
C SER A 283 14.52 -14.25 13.69
N LYS A 284 14.41 -15.25 12.80
CA LYS A 284 13.49 -15.19 11.66
C LYS A 284 12.04 -15.01 12.09
N GLU A 285 11.63 -15.68 13.17
CA GLU A 285 10.28 -15.65 13.72
C GLU A 285 9.94 -14.24 14.21
N VAL A 286 10.87 -13.61 14.92
CA VAL A 286 10.70 -12.24 15.43
C VAL A 286 10.69 -11.24 14.27
N ALA A 287 11.54 -11.40 13.25
CA ALA A 287 11.52 -10.53 12.07
C ALA A 287 10.18 -10.62 11.29
N VAL A 288 9.60 -11.81 11.19
CA VAL A 288 8.25 -12.01 10.61
C VAL A 288 7.20 -11.34 11.49
N PHE A 289 7.27 -11.52 12.82
CA PHE A 289 6.34 -10.86 13.75
C PHE A 289 6.39 -9.33 13.62
N VAL A 290 7.58 -8.72 13.60
CA VAL A 290 7.76 -7.27 13.41
C VAL A 290 7.17 -6.81 12.07
N SER A 291 7.37 -7.58 11.00
CA SER A 291 6.83 -7.28 9.67
C SER A 291 5.29 -7.24 9.67
N PHE A 292 4.65 -8.24 10.29
CA PHE A 292 3.19 -8.27 10.44
C PHE A 292 2.68 -7.20 11.39
N PHE A 293 3.40 -6.89 12.46
CA PHE A 293 3.05 -5.85 13.42
C PHE A 293 3.00 -4.46 12.75
N VAL A 294 4.05 -4.10 12.01
CA VAL A 294 4.08 -2.83 11.26
C VAL A 294 2.93 -2.77 10.25
N SER A 295 2.68 -3.87 9.52
CA SER A 295 1.55 -3.96 8.61
C SER A 295 0.22 -3.77 9.34
N ALA A 296 0.02 -4.43 10.49
CA ALA A 296 -1.22 -4.36 11.27
C ALA A 296 -1.50 -2.94 11.77
N VAL A 297 -0.48 -2.21 12.23
CA VAL A 297 -0.60 -0.80 12.64
C VAL A 297 -1.04 0.07 11.47
N LEU A 298 -0.44 -0.08 10.29
CA LEU A 298 -0.83 0.70 9.10
C LEU A 298 -2.27 0.39 8.65
N HIS A 299 -2.68 -0.89 8.67
CA HIS A 299 -4.06 -1.26 8.33
C HIS A 299 -5.07 -0.70 9.33
N GLU A 300 -4.77 -0.74 10.64
CA GLU A 300 -5.62 -0.11 11.65
C GLU A 300 -5.70 1.40 11.44
N LEU A 301 -4.59 2.08 11.13
CA LEU A 301 -4.63 3.53 10.84
C LEU A 301 -5.51 3.86 9.63
N VAL A 302 -5.35 3.11 8.53
CA VAL A 302 -6.14 3.33 7.29
C VAL A 302 -7.64 3.08 7.53
N VAL A 303 -8.02 2.16 8.43
CA VAL A 303 -9.44 1.85 8.72
C VAL A 303 -10.01 2.70 9.85
N ALA A 304 -9.32 2.82 10.96
CA ALA A 304 -9.81 3.45 12.19
C ALA A 304 -9.93 4.97 12.05
N VAL A 305 -8.98 5.62 11.36
CA VAL A 305 -8.94 7.09 11.26
C VAL A 305 -10.11 7.63 10.42
N PRO A 306 -10.36 7.16 9.17
CA PRO A 306 -11.49 7.64 8.37
C PRO A 306 -12.85 7.26 8.98
N CYS A 307 -12.94 6.08 9.63
CA CYS A 307 -14.16 5.65 10.32
C CYS A 307 -14.35 6.30 11.69
N ARG A 308 -13.33 6.97 12.24
CA ARG A 308 -13.28 7.51 13.61
C ARG A 308 -13.63 6.49 14.69
N ILE A 309 -13.27 5.23 14.46
CA ILE A 309 -13.58 4.10 15.35
C ILE A 309 -12.28 3.31 15.58
N LEU A 310 -11.69 3.48 16.77
CA LEU A 310 -10.53 2.71 17.20
C LEU A 310 -10.99 1.47 17.98
N LYS A 311 -11.11 0.33 17.28
CA LYS A 311 -11.54 -0.94 17.87
C LYS A 311 -10.51 -2.07 17.72
N PHE A 312 -9.40 -1.85 17.03
CA PHE A 312 -8.33 -2.83 16.81
C PHE A 312 -8.75 -4.09 16.04
N TRP A 313 -9.89 -4.05 15.34
CA TRP A 313 -10.36 -5.19 14.55
C TRP A 313 -9.46 -5.47 13.35
N ALA A 314 -8.99 -4.44 12.64
CA ALA A 314 -8.09 -4.63 11.51
C ALA A 314 -6.70 -5.07 12.01
N PHE A 315 -6.21 -4.46 13.10
CA PHE A 315 -4.98 -4.88 13.76
C PHE A 315 -5.00 -6.38 14.12
N LEU A 316 -6.04 -6.81 14.84
CA LEU A 316 -6.21 -8.22 15.24
C LEU A 316 -6.33 -9.14 14.01
N GLY A 317 -7.08 -8.72 12.99
CA GLY A 317 -7.25 -9.50 11.76
C GLY A 317 -5.93 -9.79 11.04
N ILE A 318 -5.00 -8.83 11.00
CA ILE A 318 -3.66 -9.01 10.42
C ILE A 318 -2.76 -9.83 11.36
N MET A 319 -2.78 -9.59 12.67
CA MET A 319 -1.94 -10.34 13.61
C MET A 319 -2.34 -11.83 13.72
N LEU A 320 -3.64 -12.14 13.61
CA LEU A 320 -4.15 -13.50 13.58
C LEU A 320 -3.73 -14.30 12.33
N GLN A 321 -3.16 -13.64 11.31
CA GLN A 321 -2.57 -14.33 10.16
C GLN A 321 -1.33 -15.14 10.56
N ILE A 322 -0.57 -14.74 11.58
CA ILE A 322 0.64 -15.46 12.01
C ILE A 322 0.29 -16.87 12.53
N PRO A 323 -0.63 -17.04 13.50
CA PRO A 323 -1.10 -18.38 13.87
C PRO A 323 -1.69 -19.17 12.69
N LEU A 324 -2.42 -18.51 11.80
CA LEU A 324 -3.03 -19.15 10.64
C LEU A 324 -1.98 -19.67 9.64
N ILE A 325 -0.85 -18.96 9.47
CA ILE A 325 0.30 -19.42 8.69
C ILE A 325 0.88 -20.70 9.29
N THR A 326 1.06 -20.76 10.61
CA THR A 326 1.58 -21.96 11.29
C THR A 326 0.59 -23.13 11.16
N LEU A 327 -0.71 -22.86 11.33
CA LEU A 327 -1.76 -23.85 11.18
C LEU A 327 -1.80 -24.41 9.75
N THR A 328 -1.83 -23.56 8.73
CA THR A 328 -1.88 -23.99 7.33
C THR A 328 -0.60 -24.72 6.89
N SER A 329 0.56 -24.35 7.45
CA SER A 329 1.81 -25.09 7.24
C SER A 329 1.75 -26.50 7.84
N CYS A 330 1.19 -26.64 9.04
CA CYS A 330 0.96 -27.95 9.68
C CYS A 330 -0.03 -28.80 8.87
N LEU A 331 -1.15 -28.21 8.44
CA LEU A 331 -2.16 -28.89 7.62
C LEU A 331 -1.56 -29.37 6.29
N LYS A 332 -0.75 -28.54 5.62
CA LYS A 332 -0.03 -28.92 4.40
C LYS A 332 0.90 -30.10 4.62
N SER A 333 1.62 -30.14 5.75
CA SER A 333 2.50 -31.26 6.10
C SER A 333 1.71 -32.56 6.31
N LYS A 334 0.49 -32.46 6.85
CA LYS A 334 -0.37 -33.61 7.15
C LYS A 334 -1.10 -34.16 5.92
N PHE A 335 -1.71 -33.30 5.12
CA PHE A 335 -2.59 -33.74 4.03
C PHE A 335 -1.86 -34.04 2.72
N ARG A 336 -0.62 -33.54 2.51
CA ARG A 336 0.23 -33.70 1.30
C ARG A 336 -0.40 -33.33 -0.04
N ASP A 337 -1.72 -33.27 -0.14
CA ASP A 337 -2.49 -32.87 -1.29
C ASP A 337 -2.41 -31.35 -1.48
N THR A 338 -2.04 -30.97 -2.69
CA THR A 338 -1.86 -29.58 -3.11
C THR A 338 -3.20 -28.86 -3.28
N MET A 339 -4.28 -29.59 -3.60
CA MET A 339 -5.61 -29.01 -3.81
C MET A 339 -6.27 -28.63 -2.48
N ALA A 340 -6.19 -29.50 -1.47
CA ALA A 340 -6.74 -29.24 -0.15
C ALA A 340 -6.17 -27.96 0.48
N GLY A 341 -4.86 -27.71 0.32
CA GLY A 341 -4.23 -26.47 0.81
C GLY A 341 -4.76 -25.21 0.11
N ASN A 342 -5.06 -25.29 -1.19
CA ASN A 342 -5.64 -24.16 -1.92
C ASN A 342 -7.11 -23.93 -1.54
N MET A 343 -7.89 -24.99 -1.31
CA MET A 343 -9.28 -24.89 -0.83
C MET A 343 -9.39 -24.34 0.60
N ILE A 344 -8.37 -24.54 1.45
CA ILE A 344 -8.32 -23.95 2.80
C ILE A 344 -7.91 -22.46 2.74
N PHE A 345 -7.15 -22.08 1.71
CA PHE A 345 -6.75 -20.69 1.49
C PHE A 345 -7.94 -19.82 1.05
N TRP A 346 -8.74 -20.33 0.10
CA TRP A 346 -9.98 -19.69 -0.36
C TRP A 346 -11.09 -19.78 0.69
#